data_AF-A0A2V5P6B9-F1
#
_entry.id   AF-A0A2V5P6B9-F1
#
_cell.length_a   1.000
_cell.length_b   1.000
_cell.length_c   1.000
_cell.angle_alpha   90.00
_cell.angle_beta   90.00
_cell.angle_gamma   90.00
#
_symmetry.space_group_name_H-M   'P 1'
#
loop_
_entity.id
_entity.type
_entity.pdbx_description
1 polymer ?
#
loop_
_entity_poly.entity_id
_entity_poly.type
_entity_poly.pdbx_seq_one_letter_code
_entity_poly.pdbx_strand_id
1 'polypeptide(L)'
;AFYGNPNGGSVASVTEAVVTNFVGGSNCVFNLGEPAAKAGSGDVTLTWSSVEGGTYQVSATSDFQTWTTNIVPSVIATGMVLTATDAGTARTNAMRFYRVKRTALASSAN
;
A
#
# COMPACT_ATOMS: atom_id res chain seq x y z
N ALA A 1 -52.75 -1.36 -44.40
CA ALA A 1 -52.08 -1.78 -43.15
C ALA A 1 -50.84 -2.58 -43.52
N PHE A 2 -49.67 -2.21 -43.01
CA PHE A 2 -48.43 -2.97 -43.20
C PHE A 2 -48.06 -3.60 -41.85
N TYR A 3 -48.17 -4.92 -41.76
CA TYR A 3 -47.80 -5.69 -40.57
C TYR A 3 -46.37 -6.22 -40.75
N GLY A 4 -45.37 -5.44 -40.36
CA GLY A 4 -44.00 -5.94 -40.23
C GLY A 4 -43.91 -6.79 -38.96
N ASN A 5 -43.52 -8.06 -39.08
CA ASN A 5 -43.26 -8.92 -37.94
C ASN A 5 -41.79 -8.74 -37.53
N PRO A 6 -41.44 -8.07 -36.43
CA PRO A 6 -40.04 -7.95 -36.03
C PRO A 6 -39.58 -9.30 -35.47
N ASN A 7 -38.69 -9.99 -36.18
CA ASN A 7 -37.92 -11.09 -35.61
C ASN A 7 -36.79 -10.52 -34.73
N GLY A 8 -37.16 -9.92 -33.60
CA GLY A 8 -36.23 -9.57 -32.54
C GLY A 8 -35.89 -10.83 -31.75
N GLY A 9 -34.82 -11.53 -32.13
CA GLY A 9 -34.29 -12.63 -31.32
C GLY A 9 -34.02 -12.13 -29.90
N SER A 10 -34.52 -12.84 -28.90
CA SER A 10 -34.30 -12.49 -27.50
C SER A 10 -32.82 -12.67 -27.17
N VAL A 11 -32.07 -11.58 -27.09
CA VAL A 11 -30.72 -11.59 -26.50
C VAL A 11 -30.91 -11.74 -24.99
N ALA A 12 -30.93 -12.98 -24.51
CA ALA A 12 -31.26 -13.29 -23.12
C ALA A 12 -30.15 -12.93 -22.12
N SER A 13 -28.96 -12.57 -22.58
CA SER A 13 -27.87 -12.10 -21.72
C SER A 13 -26.73 -11.50 -22.53
N VAL A 14 -26.15 -10.41 -22.02
CA VAL A 14 -24.82 -9.93 -22.40
C VAL A 14 -23.85 -10.53 -21.39
N THR A 15 -23.07 -11.54 -21.80
CA THR A 15 -22.01 -12.14 -20.95
C THR A 15 -20.70 -11.41 -21.22
N GLU A 16 -20.53 -10.25 -20.60
CA GLU A 16 -19.25 -9.56 -20.54
C GLU A 16 -18.56 -9.92 -19.22
N ALA A 17 -17.23 -10.06 -19.24
CA ALA A 17 -16.46 -10.20 -18.03
C ALA A 17 -16.53 -8.89 -17.24
N VAL A 18 -17.50 -8.78 -16.34
CA VAL A 18 -17.61 -7.64 -15.43
C VAL A 18 -16.51 -7.78 -14.39
N VAL A 19 -15.45 -6.98 -14.54
CA VAL A 19 -14.52 -6.75 -13.43
C VAL A 19 -15.12 -5.64 -12.58
N THR A 20 -15.75 -6.01 -11.46
CA THR A 20 -16.09 -5.03 -10.43
C THR A 20 -14.80 -4.62 -9.72
N ASN A 21 -14.18 -3.52 -10.15
CA ASN A 21 -13.16 -2.88 -9.35
C ASN A 21 -13.84 -2.26 -8.13
N PHE A 22 -13.80 -2.96 -6.99
CA PHE A 22 -14.23 -2.39 -5.73
C PHE A 22 -13.28 -1.24 -5.36
N VAL A 23 -13.76 0.00 -5.48
CA VAL A 23 -13.09 1.21 -4.97
C VAL A 23 -13.70 1.57 -3.62
N GLY A 24 -13.68 0.62 -2.68
CA GLY A 24 -14.26 0.79 -1.35
C GLY A 24 -13.27 0.47 -0.23
N GLY A 25 -12.08 1.07 -0.29
CA GLY A 25 -11.14 1.05 0.83
C GLY A 25 -11.08 2.41 1.52
N SER A 26 -10.69 2.45 2.80
CA SER A 26 -10.35 3.68 3.50
C SER A 26 -9.33 4.47 2.67
N ASN A 27 -9.77 5.56 2.05
CA ASN A 27 -8.91 6.39 1.22
C ASN A 27 -8.17 7.40 2.10
N CYS A 28 -7.18 6.90 2.84
CA CYS A 28 -6.26 7.78 3.56
C CYS A 28 -5.20 8.26 2.56
N VAL A 29 -5.07 9.58 2.39
CA VAL A 29 -3.98 10.16 1.58
C VAL A 29 -2.67 9.70 2.18
N PHE A 30 -1.86 9.00 1.37
CA PHE A 30 -0.56 8.53 1.84
C PHE A 30 0.38 9.72 2.09
N ASN A 31 0.76 9.92 3.34
CA ASN A 31 1.75 10.88 3.80
C ASN A 31 2.84 10.13 4.57
N LEU A 32 4.09 10.23 4.10
CA LEU A 32 5.27 9.78 4.82
C LEU A 32 5.94 11.02 5.42
N GLY A 33 6.00 11.07 6.75
CA GLY A 33 6.68 12.13 7.48
C GLY A 33 8.19 12.06 7.34
N GLU A 34 8.87 13.11 7.79
CA GLU A 34 10.32 13.14 7.84
C GLU A 34 10.87 12.02 8.74
N PRO A 35 11.89 11.25 8.28
CA PRO A 35 12.53 10.25 9.11
C PRO A 35 13.21 10.89 10.35
N ALA A 36 12.92 10.37 11.54
CA ALA A 36 13.49 10.86 12.78
C ALA A 36 14.64 9.96 13.24
N ALA A 37 15.87 10.47 13.20
CA ALA A 37 17.06 9.79 13.72
C ALA A 37 17.22 10.04 15.23
N LYS A 38 17.38 8.99 16.02
CA LYS A 38 17.63 9.07 17.46
C LYS A 38 19.13 9.12 17.75
N ALA A 39 19.58 10.23 18.34
CA ALA A 39 20.95 10.36 18.82
C ALA A 39 21.29 9.27 19.85
N GLY A 40 22.50 8.72 19.77
CA GLY A 40 22.97 7.65 20.65
C GLY A 40 22.72 6.25 20.11
N SER A 41 21.46 5.84 19.90
CA SER A 41 21.17 4.51 19.33
C SER A 41 21.38 4.45 17.82
N GLY A 42 21.15 5.58 17.12
CA GLY A 42 21.18 5.66 15.67
C GLY A 42 19.99 5.00 14.99
N ASP A 43 18.91 4.75 15.74
CA ASP A 43 17.66 4.27 15.19
C ASP A 43 17.01 5.35 14.34
N VAL A 44 16.48 4.98 13.18
CA VAL A 44 15.68 5.88 12.34
C VAL A 44 14.23 5.44 12.38
N THR A 45 13.35 6.34 12.81
CA THR A 45 11.90 6.09 12.90
C THR A 45 11.18 6.74 11.74
N LEU A 46 10.39 5.95 11.02
CA LEU A 46 9.52 6.37 9.94
C LEU A 46 8.09 6.39 10.45
N THR A 47 7.35 7.46 10.17
CA THR A 47 5.93 7.60 10.51
C THR A 47 5.15 7.94 9.26
N TRP A 48 4.07 7.22 8.99
CA TRP A 48 3.21 7.48 7.84
C TRP A 48 1.74 7.22 8.14
N SER A 49 0.88 7.80 7.31
CA SER A 49 -0.55 7.51 7.30
C SER A 49 -0.82 6.10 6.77
N SER A 50 -1.58 5.30 7.51
CA SER A 50 -1.90 3.92 7.17
C SER A 50 -3.40 3.69 7.01
N VAL A 51 -3.73 2.54 6.42
CA VAL A 51 -5.08 1.99 6.43
C VAL A 51 -5.04 0.77 7.33
N GLU A 52 -5.87 0.78 8.37
CA GLU A 52 -5.99 -0.32 9.33
C GLU A 52 -6.18 -1.66 8.61
N GLY A 53 -5.50 -2.69 9.11
CA GLY A 53 -5.42 -4.03 8.51
C GLY A 53 -4.54 -4.11 7.24
N GLY A 54 -4.07 -2.99 6.71
CA GLY A 54 -3.15 -2.98 5.57
C GLY A 54 -1.74 -3.45 5.94
N THR A 55 -1.11 -4.22 5.05
CA THR A 55 0.29 -4.64 5.20
C THR A 55 1.19 -3.72 4.39
N TYR A 56 2.30 -3.31 4.99
CA TYR A 56 3.27 -2.39 4.45
C TYR A 56 4.66 -3.03 4.39
N GLN A 57 5.40 -2.65 3.35
CA GLN A 57 6.80 -2.97 3.14
C GLN A 57 7.61 -1.68 3.24
N VAL A 58 8.62 -1.69 4.11
CA VAL A 58 9.60 -0.63 4.23
C VAL A 58 10.87 -1.05 3.48
N SER A 59 11.38 -0.17 2.63
CA SER A 59 12.64 -0.37 1.92
C SER A 59 13.55 0.83 2.08
N ALA A 60 14.86 0.58 2.03
CA ALA A 60 15.88 1.63 2.09
C ALA A 60 16.91 1.50 0.96
N THR A 61 17.56 2.62 0.65
CA THR A 61 18.68 2.70 -0.30
C THR A 61 19.66 3.78 0.15
N SER A 62 20.91 3.70 -0.30
CA SER A 62 21.92 4.75 -0.15
C SER A 62 22.34 5.36 -1.50
N ASP A 63 21.91 4.78 -2.63
CA ASP A 63 22.41 5.10 -3.97
C ASP A 63 21.30 5.24 -5.03
N PHE A 64 20.03 4.99 -4.66
CA PHE A 64 18.87 4.92 -5.54
C PHE A 64 18.91 3.85 -6.64
N GLN A 65 19.95 3.01 -6.68
CA GLN A 65 20.10 1.89 -7.59
C GLN A 65 19.59 0.60 -6.94
N THR A 66 20.08 0.32 -5.73
CA THR A 66 19.77 -0.90 -5.00
C THR A 66 18.89 -0.58 -3.80
N TRP A 67 17.72 -1.22 -3.74
CA TRP A 67 16.79 -1.07 -2.63
C TRP A 67 16.78 -2.34 -1.78
N THR A 68 17.26 -2.26 -0.55
CA THR A 68 17.05 -3.31 0.44
C THR A 68 15.58 -3.30 0.86
N THR A 69 14.90 -4.42 0.64
CA THR A 69 13.49 -4.60 0.97
C THR A 69 13.32 -5.21 2.35
N ASN A 70 12.16 -4.98 2.97
CA ASN A 70 11.78 -5.58 4.26
C ASN A 70 12.79 -5.30 5.38
N ILE A 71 13.34 -4.08 5.41
CA ILE A 71 14.28 -3.66 6.46
C ILE A 71 13.63 -3.67 7.85
N VAL A 72 12.30 -3.58 7.88
CA VAL A 72 11.47 -3.89 9.05
C VAL A 72 10.55 -5.05 8.65
N PRO A 73 10.59 -6.19 9.35
CA PRO A 73 9.77 -7.34 9.03
C PRO A 73 8.30 -7.08 9.38
N SER A 74 7.39 -7.47 8.48
CA SER A 74 5.93 -7.53 8.68
C SER A 74 5.32 -6.30 9.36
N VAL A 75 5.07 -5.25 8.58
CA VAL A 75 4.50 -4.01 9.11
C VAL A 75 2.98 -3.98 8.83
N ILE A 76 2.19 -4.42 9.81
CA ILE A 76 0.72 -4.46 9.72
C ILE A 76 0.14 -3.25 10.44
N ALA A 77 -0.71 -2.49 9.76
CA ALA A 77 -1.37 -1.34 10.34
C ALA A 77 -2.49 -1.76 11.30
N THR A 78 -2.43 -1.27 12.53
CA THR A 78 -3.51 -1.42 13.54
C THR A 78 -4.32 -0.14 13.72
N GLY A 79 -4.10 0.85 12.85
CA GLY A 79 -4.79 2.14 12.86
C GLY A 79 -4.48 2.99 11.63
N MET A 80 -4.76 4.28 11.73
CA MET A 80 -4.59 5.25 10.63
C MET A 80 -3.22 5.90 10.54
N VAL A 81 -2.35 5.66 11.53
CA VAL A 81 -0.94 6.08 11.54
C VAL A 81 -0.11 4.88 11.96
N LEU A 82 1.01 4.67 11.29
CA LEU A 82 1.93 3.58 11.58
C LEU A 82 3.36 4.08 11.67
N THR A 83 4.12 3.41 12.53
CA THR A 83 5.53 3.69 12.75
C THR A 83 6.36 2.44 12.53
N ALA A 84 7.54 2.60 11.95
CA ALA A 84 8.54 1.53 11.87
C ALA A 84 9.95 2.06 12.11
N THR A 85 10.80 1.22 12.69
CA THR A 85 12.15 1.61 13.12
C THR A 85 13.21 0.80 12.39
N ASP A 86 14.08 1.48 11.65
CA ASP A 86 15.33 0.92 11.10
C ASP A 86 16.43 1.07 12.16
N ALA A 87 16.65 0.02 12.93
CA ALA A 87 17.44 0.06 14.17
C ALA A 87 18.94 0.24 13.89
N GLY A 88 19.59 1.16 14.63
CA GLY A 88 21.03 1.42 14.59
C GLY A 88 21.60 1.92 13.26
N THR A 89 20.76 2.13 12.25
CA THR A 89 21.15 2.34 10.86
C THR A 89 21.96 3.62 10.64
N ALA A 90 21.69 4.67 11.41
CA ALA A 90 22.40 5.94 11.31
C ALA A 90 23.85 5.87 11.82
N ARG A 91 24.25 4.77 12.48
CA ARG A 91 25.65 4.55 12.90
C ARG A 91 26.54 4.02 11.79
N THR A 92 25.93 3.34 10.81
CA THR A 92 26.66 2.66 9.72
C THR A 92 26.36 3.25 8.36
N ASN A 93 25.25 3.98 8.20
CA ASN A 93 24.85 4.64 6.97
C ASN A 93 24.84 6.14 7.18
N ALA A 94 25.81 6.84 6.59
CA ALA A 94 25.87 8.31 6.62
C ALA A 94 24.72 8.95 5.82
N MET A 95 24.19 8.25 4.81
CA MET A 95 23.07 8.69 3.99
C MET A 95 22.17 7.50 3.66
N ARG A 96 20.87 7.67 3.88
CA ARG A 96 19.88 6.62 3.69
C ARG A 96 18.54 7.24 3.33
N PHE A 97 17.90 6.69 2.31
CA PHE A 97 16.61 7.11 1.79
C PHE A 97 15.61 5.98 1.97
N TYR A 98 14.35 6.35 2.18
CA TYR A 98 13.30 5.41 2.54
C TYR A 98 12.12 5.50 1.58
N ARG A 99 11.47 4.36 1.37
CA ARG A 99 10.15 4.29 0.76
C ARG A 99 9.29 3.28 1.50
N VAL A 100 8.00 3.53 1.49
CA VAL A 100 6.99 2.63 2.04
C VAL A 100 6.00 2.28 0.95
N LYS A 101 5.68 1.00 0.82
CA LYS A 101 4.69 0.49 -0.14
C LYS A 101 3.66 -0.34 0.61
N ARG A 102 2.37 -0.09 0.39
CA ARG A 102 1.32 -1.01 0.83
C ARG A 102 1.29 -2.23 -0.09
N THR A 103 1.42 -3.43 0.48
CA THR A 103 1.52 -4.69 -0.26
C THR A 103 0.26 -5.55 -0.15
N ALA A 104 -0.55 -5.37 0.88
CA ALA A 104 -1.86 -6.00 1.02
C ALA A 104 -2.89 -5.04 1.63
N LEU A 105 -4.15 -5.26 1.29
CA LEU A 105 -5.30 -4.63 1.96
C LEU A 105 -5.69 -5.46 3.18
N ALA A 106 -6.50 -4.86 4.07
CA ALA A 106 -7.15 -5.61 5.14
C ALA A 106 -7.94 -6.78 4.56
N SER A 107 -7.76 -7.98 5.12
CA SER A 107 -8.60 -9.12 4.80
C SER A 107 -9.95 -8.93 5.47
N SER A 108 -11.00 -8.72 4.70
CA SER A 108 -12.36 -8.90 5.19
C SER A 108 -12.58 -10.39 5.42
N ALA A 109 -12.82 -10.81 6.66
CA ALA A 109 -13.32 -12.15 6.92
C ALA A 109 -14.70 -12.26 6.26
N ASN A 110 -14.87 -13.25 5.37
CA ASN A 110 -16.14 -13.60 4.75
C ASN A 110 -16.50 -15.02 5.16
#